data_AF-A0A7S5GG98-F1
#
_entry.id   AF-A0A7S5GG98-F1
#
_cell.length_a   1.000
_cell.length_b   1.000
_cell.length_c   1.000
_cell.angle_alpha   90.00
_cell.angle_beta   90.00
_cell.angle_gamma   90.00
#
_symmetry.space_group_name_H-M   'P 1'
#
loop_
_entity.id
_entity.type
_entity.pdbx_description
1 polymer ?
#
loop_
_entity_poly.entity_id
_entity_poly.type
_entity_poly.pdbx_seq_one_letter_code
_entity_poly.pdbx_strand_id
1 'polypeptide(L)' 'MNPAAGMAVLKAIEDEWDVETYPLFHATRADFLSRLGFQDQAAAAYQAAAVLSTNLPQKLFLVTRAEECLAGSRTDVG' A
#
# COMPACT_ATOMS: atom_id res chain seq x y z
N MET A 1 -16.81 2.72 6.33
CA MET A 1 -16.25 1.36 6.15
C MET A 1 -15.06 1.23 7.08
N ASN A 2 -14.93 0.15 7.86
CA ASN A 2 -13.73 -0.04 8.68
C ASN A 2 -12.58 -0.58 7.79
N PRO A 3 -11.29 -0.37 8.15
CA PRO A 3 -10.15 -0.80 7.32
C PRO A 3 -10.10 -2.30 7.04
N ALA A 4 -10.55 -3.14 7.98
CA ALA A 4 -10.59 -4.59 7.81
C ALA A 4 -11.59 -5.05 6.74
N ALA A 5 -12.77 -4.41 6.69
CA ALA A 5 -13.78 -4.67 5.66
C ALA A 5 -13.30 -4.22 4.28
N GLY A 6 -12.54 -3.12 4.20
CA GLY A 6 -11.90 -2.68 2.95
C GLY A 6 -10.85 -3.68 2.44
N MET A 7 -10.04 -4.24 3.34
CA MET A 7 -9.05 -5.28 3.00
C MET A 7 -9.70 -6.58 2.48
N ALA A 8 -10.82 -7.01 3.07
CA ALA A 8 -11.51 -8.22 2.62
C ALA A 8 -12.03 -8.07 1.18
N VAL A 9 -12.54 -6.89 0.81
CA VAL A 9 -12.99 -6.59 -0.56
C VAL A 9 -11.81 -6.56 -1.53
N LEU A 10 -10.69 -5.94 -1.15
CA LEU A 10 -9.49 -5.93 -2.01
C LEU A 10 -8.97 -7.34 -2.30
N LYS A 11 -8.95 -8.22 -1.29
CA LYS A 11 -8.51 -9.61 -1.46
C LYS A 11 -9.39 -10.37 -2.45
N ALA A 12 -10.71 -10.19 -2.38
CA ALA A 12 -11.63 -10.82 -3.33
C ALA A 12 -11.39 -10.33 -4.77
N ILE A 13 -10.99 -9.07 -4.96
CA ILE A 13 -10.64 -8.51 -6.28
C ILE A 13 -9.31 -9.07 -6.78
N GLU A 14 -8.30 -9.26 -5.92
CA GLU A 14 -7.03 -9.94 -6.29
C GLU A 14 -7.26 -11.36 -6.79
N ASP A 15 -8.16 -12.09 -6.14
CA ASP A 15 -8.41 -13.50 -6.46
C ASP A 15 -9.17 -13.66 -7.80
N GLU A 16 -9.83 -12.60 -8.31
CA GLU A 16 -10.70 -12.67 -9.48
C GLU A 16 -10.12 -11.95 -10.71
N TRP A 17 -9.27 -10.93 -10.55
CA TRP A 17 -8.80 -10.04 -11.63
C TRP A 17 -7.27 -9.87 -11.57
N ASP A 18 -6.63 -9.74 -12.74
CA ASP A 18 -5.18 -9.43 -12.84
C ASP A 18 -4.90 -7.95 -12.50
N VAL A 19 -5.10 -7.61 -11.23
CA VAL A 19 -4.90 -6.27 -10.66
C VAL A 19 -3.45 -6.00 -10.29
N GLU A 20 -2.55 -6.97 -10.48
CA GLU A 20 -1.12 -6.81 -10.20
C GLU A 20 -0.53 -5.64 -10.98
N THR A 21 -1.09 -5.32 -12.15
CA THR A 21 -0.63 -4.21 -13.01
C THR A 21 -1.26 -2.85 -12.69
N TYR A 22 -2.23 -2.77 -11.77
CA TYR A 22 -2.96 -1.53 -11.47
C TYR A 22 -2.33 -0.76 -10.30
N PRO A 23 -1.71 0.43 -10.52
CA PRO A 23 -1.06 1.19 -9.46
C PRO A 23 -1.99 1.60 -8.31
N LEU A 24 -3.25 1.91 -8.64
CA LEU A 24 -4.27 2.34 -7.68
C LEU A 24 -4.68 1.23 -6.71
N PHE A 25 -4.65 -0.02 -7.18
CA PHE A 25 -4.96 -1.18 -6.36
C PHE A 25 -3.93 -1.29 -5.22
N HIS A 26 -2.63 -1.30 -5.59
CA HIS A 26 -1.51 -1.36 -4.64
C HIS A 26 -1.48 -0.16 -3.69
N ALA A 27 -1.75 1.05 -4.18
CA ALA A 27 -1.82 2.25 -3.34
C ALA A 27 -2.95 2.18 -2.29
N THR A 28 -4.10 1.62 -2.66
CA THR A 28 -5.25 1.44 -1.76
C THR A 28 -4.98 0.37 -0.71
N ARG A 29 -4.39 -0.76 -1.12
CA ARG A 29 -3.93 -1.82 -0.21
C ARG A 29 -2.92 -1.26 0.81
N ALA A 30 -1.97 -0.44 0.35
CA ALA A 30 -0.99 0.20 1.21
C ALA A 30 -1.63 1.12 2.27
N ASP A 31 -2.62 1.95 1.89
CA ASP A 31 -3.33 2.83 2.84
C ASP A 31 -4.03 2.03 3.96
N PHE A 32 -4.72 0.95 3.60
CA PHE A 32 -5.37 0.10 4.59
C PHE A 32 -4.39 -0.62 5.50
N LEU A 33 -3.30 -1.17 4.95
CA LEU A 33 -2.25 -1.81 5.75
C LEU A 33 -1.61 -0.84 6.74
N SER A 34 -1.32 0.39 6.31
CA SER A 34 -0.74 1.42 7.18
C SER A 34 -1.69 1.79 8.33
N ARG A 35 -2.99 1.95 8.04
CA ARG A 35 -4.03 2.20 9.05
C ARG A 35 -4.26 1.05 10.03
N LEU A 36 -3.96 -0.17 9.61
CA LEU A 36 -4.03 -1.38 10.44
C LEU A 36 -2.72 -1.65 11.21
N GLY A 37 -1.69 -0.83 11.02
CA GLY A 37 -0.39 -0.97 11.70
C GLY A 37 0.57 -1.96 11.02
N PHE A 38 0.23 -2.51 9.86
CA PHE A 38 1.10 -3.43 9.11
C PHE A 38 2.11 -2.64 8.25
N GLN A 39 3.00 -1.90 8.90
CA GLN A 39 3.83 -0.90 8.24
C GLN A 39 4.78 -1.47 7.18
N ASP A 40 5.42 -2.62 7.41
CA ASP A 40 6.33 -3.22 6.42
C ASP A 40 5.56 -3.69 5.16
N GLN A 41 4.35 -4.24 5.35
CA GLN A 41 3.49 -4.64 4.24
C GLN A 41 2.94 -3.43 3.49
N ALA A 42 2.61 -2.34 4.21
CA ALA A 42 2.19 -1.09 3.61
C ALA A 42 3.30 -0.48 2.75
N ALA A 43 4.54 -0.50 3.23
CA ALA A 43 5.71 -0.03 2.49
C ALA A 43 5.92 -0.81 1.19
N ALA A 44 5.85 -2.14 1.23
CA ALA A 44 5.98 -2.99 0.06
C ALA A 44 4.88 -2.69 -1.00
N ALA A 45 3.64 -2.50 -0.56
CA ALA A 45 2.53 -2.15 -1.46
C ALA A 45 2.68 -0.74 -2.07
N TYR A 46 3.12 0.26 -1.30
CA TYR A 46 3.45 1.59 -1.83
C TYR A 46 4.58 1.55 -2.88
N GLN A 47 5.61 0.72 -2.66
CA GLN A 47 6.68 0.51 -3.63
C GLN A 47 6.18 -0.15 -4.93
N ALA A 48 5.34 -1.17 -4.84
CA ALA A 48 4.72 -1.80 -6.01
C ALA A 48 3.89 -0.78 -6.82
N ALA A 49 3.09 0.05 -6.15
CA ALA A 49 2.35 1.13 -6.79
C ALA A 49 3.28 2.14 -7.49
N ALA A 50 4.42 2.47 -6.88
CA ALA A 50 5.41 3.40 -7.44
C ALA A 50 6.13 2.84 -8.68
N VAL A 51 6.38 1.53 -8.72
CA VAL A 51 6.97 0.86 -9.89
C VAL A 51 6.02 0.92 -11.09
N LEU A 52 4.72 0.72 -10.86
CA LEU A 52 3.70 0.69 -11.90
C LEU A 52 3.23 2.08 -12.35
N SER A 53 3.44 3.13 -11.53
CA SER A 53 3.05 4.48 -11.88
C SER A 53 3.97 5.09 -12.96
N THR A 54 3.36 5.56 -14.03
CA THR A 54 4.02 6.31 -15.12
C THR A 54 4.07 7.82 -14.86
N ASN A 55 3.44 8.30 -13.79
CA ASN A 55 3.36 9.71 -13.43
C ASN A 55 4.40 10.03 -12.34
N LEU A 56 5.39 10.86 -12.68
CA LEU A 56 6.51 11.17 -11.79
C LEU A 56 6.10 11.80 -10.45
N PRO A 57 5.24 12.84 -10.40
CA PRO A 57 4.68 13.33 -9.14
C PRO A 57 4.01 12.24 -8.29
N GLN A 58 3.20 11.37 -8.90
CA GLN A 58 2.54 10.29 -8.19
C GLN A 58 3.55 9.28 -7.65
N LYS A 59 4.57 8.93 -8.45
CA LYS A 59 5.64 8.02 -8.05
C LYS A 59 6.41 8.55 -6.84
N LEU A 60 6.77 9.83 -6.84
CA LEU A 60 7.45 10.46 -5.71
C LEU A 60 6.59 10.41 -4.43
N PHE A 61 5.31 10.74 -4.54
CA PHE A 61 4.38 10.64 -3.41
C PHE A 61 4.33 9.23 -2.83
N LEU A 62 4.22 8.20 -3.68
CA LEU A 62 4.17 6.80 -3.25
C LEU A 62 5.48 6.34 -2.59
N VAL A 63 6.64 6.75 -3.10
CA VAL A 63 7.94 6.44 -2.50
C VAL A 63 8.07 7.08 -1.12
N THR A 64 7.71 8.36 -0.97
CA THR A 64 7.75 9.04 0.34
C THR A 64 6.86 8.33 1.37
N ARG A 65 5.65 7.90 0.98
CA ARG A 65 4.76 7.14 1.85
C ARG A 65 5.35 5.78 2.27
N ALA A 66 6.08 5.10 1.38
CA ALA A 66 6.76 3.86 1.72
C ALA A 66 7.87 4.09 2.77
N GLU A 67 8.65 5.15 2.62
CA GLU A 67 9.71 5.54 3.57
C GLU A 67 9.14 5.90 4.94
N GLU A 68 8.01 6.62 4.99
CA GLU A 68 7.29 6.93 6.23
C GLU A 68 6.84 5.65 6.96
N CYS A 69 6.30 4.66 6.24
CA CYS A 69 5.89 3.39 6.84
C CYS A 69 7.10 2.64 7.45
N LEU A 70 8.22 2.58 6.72
CA LEU A 70 9.46 1.96 7.21
C LEU A 70 10.11 2.73 8.36
N ALA A 71 9.88 4.05 8.44
CA ALA A 71 10.31 4.84 9.59
C ALA A 71 9.45 4.55 10.82
N GLY A 72 8.14 4.43 10.62
CA GLY A 72 7.17 4.01 11.64
C GLY A 72 7.51 2.66 12.24
N SER A 73 7.74 1.61 11.43
CA SER A 73 8.04 0.26 11.94
C SER A 73 9.26 0.17 12.86
N ARG A 74 10.25 1.07 12.68
CA ARG A 74 11.43 1.15 13.56
C ARG A 74 11.15 1.77 14.92
N THR A 75 10.14 2.61 15.02
CA THR A 75 9.74 3.26 16.29
C THR A 75 8.84 2.38 17.17
N ASP A 76 8.34 1.27 16.63
CA ASP A 76 7.41 0.36 17.31
C ASP A 76 8.13 -0.72 18.16
N VAL A 77 9.47 -0.78 18.07
CA VAL A 77 10.31 -1.66 18.89
C VAL A 77 10.61 -0.95 20.22
N GLY A 78 9.62 -0.92 21.10
CA GLY A 78 9.69 -0.36 22.45
C GLY A 78 8.99 -1.23 23.47
#